data_AF-A0A941J9Q3-F1
#
_entry.id   AF-A0A941J9Q3-F1
#
_cell.length_a   1.000
_cell.length_b   1.000
_cell.length_c   1.000
_cell.angle_alpha   90.00
_cell.angle_beta   90.00
_cell.angle_gamma   90.00
#
_symmetry.space_group_name_H-M   'P 1'
#
loop_
_entity.id
_entity.type
_entity.pdbx_description
1 polymer ?
#
loop_
_entity_poly.entity_id
_entity_poly.type
_entity_poly.pdbx_seq_one_letter_code
_entity_poly.pdbx_strand_id
1 'polypeptide(L)'
;MKKYNRAVSGTQVTDASIENTELVSRHRAEIGFTSVDVLDLPETDKSKLRALTALYSNYVQIVSTKQNDIDSLDDLVGKRISVGTAGSGTRLIAERILLESDLPTDQLNLSYLSFSQSAEALRNGTIDAAFFSSGIPNNEIAFIFKQTELTFIPIPGDIIERLQKQYGVYTHNEIPRDTYRG
;
A
#
# COMPACT_ATOMS: atom_id res chain seq x y z
N MET A 1 45.02 -11.58 -6.78
CA MET A 1 43.66 -11.27 -6.29
C MET A 1 43.48 -9.75 -6.30
N LYS A 2 42.66 -9.20 -7.19
CA LYS A 2 42.31 -7.77 -7.16
C LYS A 2 41.35 -7.55 -5.98
N LYS A 3 41.79 -6.81 -4.96
CA LYS A 3 40.92 -6.31 -3.88
C LYS A 3 39.78 -5.52 -4.53
N TYR A 4 38.53 -5.88 -4.25
CA TYR A 4 37.37 -5.08 -4.60
C TYR A 4 37.57 -3.68 -4.03
N ASN A 5 37.68 -2.71 -4.94
CA ASN A 5 38.00 -1.33 -4.65
C ASN A 5 36.76 -0.66 -4.07
N ARG A 6 36.79 -0.25 -2.80
CA ARG A 6 35.86 0.69 -2.11
C ARG A 6 34.46 0.84 -2.74
N ALA A 7 33.66 -0.22 -2.76
CA ALA A 7 32.23 -0.07 -3.03
C ALA A 7 31.63 0.67 -1.82
N VAL A 8 31.18 1.91 -2.02
CA VAL A 8 30.40 2.65 -1.02
C VAL A 8 28.96 2.20 -1.21
N SER A 9 28.42 1.44 -0.26
CA SER A 9 27.00 1.12 -0.22
C SER A 9 26.25 2.19 0.57
N GLY A 10 25.17 2.72 0.03
CA GLY A 10 24.27 3.64 0.71
C GLY A 10 22.82 3.19 0.58
N THR A 11 21.97 3.70 1.46
CA THR A 11 20.51 3.55 1.36
C THR A 11 19.91 4.92 1.07
N GLN A 12 18.86 4.95 0.25
CA GLN A 12 18.12 6.18 -0.07
C GLN A 12 16.66 5.99 0.36
N VAL A 13 16.09 7.03 0.98
CA VAL A 13 14.64 7.11 1.21
C VAL A 13 13.97 7.52 -0.11
N THR A 14 12.89 6.83 -0.43
CA THR A 14 12.12 6.99 -1.68
C THR A 14 10.63 6.98 -1.36
N ASP A 15 9.81 7.43 -2.31
CA ASP A 15 8.36 7.33 -2.34
C ASP A 15 7.83 5.90 -2.58
N ALA A 16 8.72 4.90 -2.58
CA ALA A 16 8.49 3.46 -2.66
C ALA A 16 8.47 2.86 -4.09
N SER A 17 7.57 1.92 -4.37
CA SER A 17 7.71 0.93 -5.46
C SER A 17 7.90 1.52 -6.86
N ILE A 18 7.13 2.55 -7.23
CA ILE A 18 7.22 3.19 -8.55
C ILE A 18 8.57 3.90 -8.68
N GLU A 19 8.94 4.72 -7.69
CA GLU A 19 10.22 5.43 -7.71
C GLU A 19 11.41 4.45 -7.67
N ASN A 20 11.36 3.41 -6.86
CA ASN A 20 12.40 2.37 -6.81
C ASN A 20 12.62 1.72 -8.17
N THR A 21 11.53 1.41 -8.86
CA THR A 21 11.56 0.79 -10.19
C THR A 21 12.18 1.75 -11.21
N GLU A 22 11.84 3.03 -11.14
CA GLU A 22 12.43 4.08 -11.97
C GLU A 22 13.93 4.25 -11.71
N LEU A 23 14.36 4.37 -10.44
CA LEU A 23 15.76 4.53 -10.06
C LEU A 23 16.63 3.37 -10.54
N VAL A 24 16.16 2.13 -10.36
CA VAL A 24 16.89 0.94 -10.83
C VAL A 24 16.96 0.91 -12.36
N SER A 25 15.83 1.14 -13.05
CA SER A 25 15.81 1.14 -14.52
C SER A 25 16.76 2.20 -15.12
N ARG A 26 16.95 3.33 -14.43
CA ARG A 26 17.83 4.44 -14.83
C ARG A 26 19.26 4.32 -14.30
N HIS A 27 19.60 3.19 -13.67
CA HIS A 27 20.93 2.93 -13.11
C HIS A 27 21.35 4.00 -12.07
N ARG A 28 20.36 4.56 -11.36
CA ARG A 28 20.55 5.48 -10.23
C ARG A 28 20.49 4.77 -8.87
N ALA A 29 20.05 3.51 -8.87
CA ALA A 29 20.16 2.57 -7.77
C ALA A 29 20.47 1.17 -8.32
N GLU A 30 21.21 0.35 -7.58
CA GLU A 30 21.54 -1.02 -8.01
C GLU A 30 20.44 -2.03 -7.66
N ILE A 31 19.74 -1.84 -6.55
CA ILE A 31 18.67 -2.72 -6.04
C ILE A 31 17.53 -1.86 -5.49
N GLY A 32 16.29 -2.26 -5.74
CA GLY A 32 15.09 -1.62 -5.21
C GLY A 32 14.01 -2.64 -4.89
N PHE A 33 13.16 -2.33 -3.91
CA PHE A 33 11.98 -3.13 -3.58
C PHE A 33 10.77 -2.59 -4.33
N THR A 34 9.97 -3.49 -4.92
CA THR A 34 8.75 -3.12 -5.65
C THR A 34 7.65 -4.13 -5.41
N SER A 35 6.40 -3.68 -5.53
CA SER A 35 5.23 -4.56 -5.57
C SER A 35 5.07 -5.14 -6.97
N VAL A 36 4.43 -6.30 -7.08
CA VAL A 36 4.17 -6.94 -8.37
C VAL A 36 3.28 -6.07 -9.26
N ASP A 37 2.34 -5.32 -8.67
CA ASP A 37 1.43 -4.41 -9.35
C ASP A 37 2.14 -3.34 -10.17
N VAL A 38 3.22 -2.79 -9.61
CA VAL A 38 4.03 -1.75 -10.26
C VAL A 38 4.80 -2.31 -11.44
N LEU A 39 5.16 -3.59 -11.41
CA LEU A 39 5.79 -4.23 -12.57
C LEU A 39 4.80 -4.26 -13.74
N ASP A 40 3.51 -4.49 -13.52
CA ASP A 40 2.50 -4.58 -14.59
C ASP A 40 2.01 -3.23 -15.14
N LEU A 41 2.52 -2.12 -14.63
CA LEU A 41 2.26 -0.81 -15.19
C LEU A 41 2.85 -0.66 -16.62
N PRO A 42 2.11 -0.07 -17.58
CA PRO A 42 2.61 0.18 -18.94
C PRO A 42 3.91 1.01 -18.98
N GLU A 43 4.07 1.94 -18.05
CA GLU A 43 5.24 2.82 -17.92
C GLU A 43 6.48 2.10 -17.36
N THR A 44 6.32 0.92 -16.77
CA THR A 44 7.43 0.15 -16.21
C THR A 44 8.18 -0.61 -17.31
N ASP A 45 9.39 -0.15 -17.64
CA ASP A 45 10.29 -0.83 -18.57
C ASP A 45 10.92 -2.08 -17.94
N LYS A 46 10.17 -3.19 -17.97
CA LYS A 46 10.61 -4.50 -17.47
C LYS A 46 11.91 -5.00 -18.10
N SER A 47 12.27 -4.55 -19.32
CA SER A 47 13.48 -5.01 -20.01
C SER A 47 14.77 -4.63 -19.28
N LYS A 48 14.72 -3.54 -18.50
CA LYS A 48 15.83 -3.01 -17.69
C LYS A 48 15.87 -3.54 -16.25
N LEU A 49 14.93 -4.41 -15.89
CA LEU A 49 14.78 -4.92 -14.53
C LEU A 49 15.01 -6.42 -14.50
N ARG A 50 15.51 -6.92 -13.36
CA ARG A 50 15.61 -8.36 -13.10
C ARG A 50 15.06 -8.63 -11.70
N ALA A 51 14.08 -9.53 -11.61
CA ALA A 51 13.59 -10.00 -10.33
C ALA A 51 14.64 -10.90 -9.67
N LEU A 52 14.97 -10.61 -8.41
CA LEU A 52 15.94 -11.40 -7.64
C LEU A 52 15.24 -12.48 -6.81
N THR A 53 14.21 -12.09 -6.06
CA THR A 53 13.42 -13.00 -5.23
C THR A 53 12.09 -12.35 -4.84
N ALA A 54 11.08 -13.17 -4.55
CA ALA A 54 9.93 -12.75 -3.77
C ALA A 54 10.31 -12.74 -2.28
N LEU A 55 9.75 -11.81 -1.49
CA LEU A 55 10.09 -11.66 -0.07
C LEU A 55 8.97 -12.13 0.85
N TYR A 56 7.76 -11.60 0.64
CA TYR A 56 6.58 -11.90 1.45
C TYR A 56 5.31 -11.55 0.67
N SER A 57 4.18 -12.12 1.09
CA SER A 57 2.86 -11.73 0.59
C SER A 57 2.44 -10.41 1.20
N ASN A 58 2.08 -9.46 0.35
CA ASN A 58 1.61 -8.15 0.78
C ASN A 58 0.07 -8.18 0.95
N TYR A 59 -0.40 -7.75 2.11
CA TYR A 59 -1.82 -7.67 2.45
C TYR A 59 -2.30 -6.22 2.36
N VAL A 60 -3.42 -6.02 1.67
CA VAL A 60 -4.15 -4.75 1.70
C VAL A 60 -4.96 -4.67 2.97
N GLN A 61 -4.81 -3.57 3.68
CA GLN A 61 -5.42 -3.32 4.97
C GLN A 61 -6.02 -1.92 4.92
N ILE A 62 -7.35 -1.86 4.98
CA ILE A 62 -8.09 -0.61 4.99
C ILE A 62 -8.53 -0.37 6.42
N VAL A 63 -8.01 0.68 7.03
CA VAL A 63 -8.12 0.93 8.46
C VAL A 63 -8.83 2.25 8.70
N SER A 64 -9.81 2.23 9.58
CA SER A 64 -10.46 3.41 10.15
C SER A 64 -10.36 3.36 11.67
N THR A 65 -10.68 4.46 12.34
CA THR A 65 -10.98 4.41 13.78
C THR A 65 -12.44 4.04 13.98
N LYS A 66 -12.75 3.38 15.10
CA LYS A 66 -14.13 3.01 15.45
C LYS A 66 -15.05 4.23 15.59
N GLN A 67 -14.50 5.41 15.88
CA GLN A 67 -15.27 6.66 16.03
C GLN A 67 -15.80 7.20 14.70
N ASN A 68 -15.26 6.76 13.56
CA ASN A 68 -15.65 7.29 12.26
C ASN A 68 -16.88 6.58 11.65
N ASP A 69 -17.34 5.49 12.27
CA ASP A 69 -18.44 4.64 11.81
C ASP A 69 -18.28 4.25 10.31
N ILE A 70 -17.12 3.71 9.96
CA ILE A 70 -16.79 3.24 8.59
C ILE A 70 -16.56 1.73 8.66
N ASP A 71 -17.52 0.96 8.14
CA ASP A 71 -17.50 -0.51 8.17
C ASP A 71 -17.44 -1.14 6.77
N SER A 72 -17.64 -0.34 5.73
CA SER A 72 -17.65 -0.77 4.32
C SER A 72 -16.90 0.20 3.40
N LEU A 73 -16.67 -0.21 2.16
CA LEU A 73 -16.07 0.67 1.13
C LEU A 73 -17.01 1.81 0.74
N ASP A 74 -18.33 1.60 0.78
CA ASP A 74 -19.33 2.63 0.48
C ASP A 74 -19.29 3.80 1.48
N ASP A 75 -18.94 3.50 2.74
CA ASP A 75 -18.80 4.50 3.80
C ASP A 75 -17.62 5.46 3.58
N LEU A 76 -16.74 5.18 2.61
CA LEU A 76 -15.61 6.04 2.25
C LEU A 76 -16.02 7.29 1.46
N VAL A 77 -17.23 7.34 0.89
CA VAL A 77 -17.71 8.49 0.14
C VAL A 77 -17.77 9.74 1.03
N GLY A 78 -17.15 10.83 0.60
CA GLY A 78 -17.06 12.08 1.36
C GLY A 78 -16.09 12.05 2.54
N LYS A 79 -15.39 10.93 2.78
CA LYS A 79 -14.38 10.79 3.83
C LYS A 79 -13.00 11.20 3.33
N ARG A 80 -12.13 11.59 4.27
CA ARG A 80 -10.71 11.89 4.05
C ARG A 80 -9.91 10.59 4.12
N ILE A 81 -9.30 10.20 3.01
CA ILE A 81 -8.71 8.86 2.85
C ILE A 81 -7.24 9.00 2.51
N SER A 82 -6.38 8.34 3.25
CA SER A 82 -4.99 8.20 2.84
C SER A 82 -4.79 6.96 1.96
N VAL A 83 -4.16 7.14 0.80
CA VAL A 83 -3.94 6.05 -0.18
C VAL A 83 -2.47 5.63 -0.30
N GLY A 84 -1.58 6.12 0.55
CA GLY A 84 -0.13 5.94 0.40
C GLY A 84 0.54 7.09 -0.37
N THR A 85 1.88 7.12 -0.39
CA THR A 85 2.65 8.16 -1.11
C THR A 85 2.46 8.07 -2.63
N ALA A 86 2.71 9.17 -3.34
CA ALA A 86 2.54 9.25 -4.79
C ALA A 86 3.31 8.18 -5.57
N GLY A 87 4.53 7.86 -5.16
CA GLY A 87 5.36 6.80 -5.77
C GLY A 87 5.11 5.39 -5.24
N SER A 88 4.08 5.15 -4.42
CA SER A 88 3.88 3.85 -3.77
C SER A 88 3.04 2.88 -4.58
N GLY A 89 3.33 1.58 -4.42
CA GLY A 89 2.42 0.52 -4.85
C GLY A 89 1.10 0.52 -4.08
N THR A 90 1.09 0.99 -2.82
CA THR A 90 -0.12 1.18 -2.02
C THR A 90 -1.12 2.09 -2.74
N ARG A 91 -0.66 3.22 -3.30
CA ARG A 91 -1.51 4.14 -4.06
C ARG A 91 -2.16 3.44 -5.24
N LEU A 92 -1.36 2.73 -6.04
CA LEU A 92 -1.87 1.98 -7.18
C LEU A 92 -2.94 0.96 -6.77
N ILE A 93 -2.68 0.19 -5.71
CA ILE A 93 -3.62 -0.82 -5.21
C ILE A 93 -4.90 -0.17 -4.67
N ALA A 94 -4.78 0.93 -3.91
CA ALA A 94 -5.92 1.66 -3.38
C ALA A 94 -6.79 2.24 -4.49
N GLU A 95 -6.20 2.90 -5.48
CA GLU A 95 -6.91 3.46 -6.64
C GLU A 95 -7.64 2.36 -7.43
N ARG A 96 -7.02 1.19 -7.62
CA ARG A 96 -7.67 0.04 -8.27
C ARG A 96 -8.84 -0.49 -7.47
N ILE A 97 -8.70 -0.65 -6.16
CA ILE A 97 -9.81 -1.08 -5.29
C ILE A 97 -10.97 -0.09 -5.40
N LEU A 98 -10.69 1.21 -5.24
CA LEU A 98 -11.72 2.25 -5.30
C LEU A 98 -12.41 2.30 -6.66
N LEU A 99 -11.66 2.15 -7.76
CA LEU A 99 -12.21 2.08 -9.12
C LEU A 99 -13.13 0.87 -9.31
N GLU A 100 -12.69 -0.32 -8.90
CA GLU A 100 -13.47 -1.56 -9.02
C GLU A 100 -14.62 -1.65 -8.00
N SER A 101 -14.69 -0.73 -7.03
CA SER A 101 -15.78 -0.65 -6.05
C SER A 101 -16.99 0.13 -6.55
N ASP A 102 -16.98 0.63 -7.79
CA ASP A 102 -18.05 1.46 -8.37
C ASP A 102 -18.37 2.73 -7.55
N LEU A 103 -17.42 3.18 -6.73
CA LEU A 103 -17.57 4.38 -5.91
C LEU A 103 -17.44 5.63 -6.79
N PRO A 104 -18.19 6.71 -6.48
CA PRO A 104 -18.05 7.98 -7.18
C PRO A 104 -16.68 8.61 -6.85
N THR A 105 -15.69 8.39 -7.71
CA THR A 105 -14.29 8.79 -7.47
C THR A 105 -14.12 10.29 -7.26
N ASP A 106 -15.03 11.11 -7.81
CA ASP A 106 -15.08 12.57 -7.64
C ASP A 106 -15.53 13.00 -6.23
N GLN A 107 -16.11 12.10 -5.46
CA GLN A 107 -16.54 12.33 -4.08
C GLN A 107 -15.55 11.76 -3.05
N LEU A 108 -14.42 11.22 -3.51
CA LEU A 108 -13.36 10.72 -2.63
C LEU A 108 -12.33 11.81 -2.36
N ASN A 109 -12.05 12.09 -1.09
CA ASN A 109 -11.03 13.05 -0.69
C ASN A 109 -9.72 12.31 -0.38
N LEU A 110 -8.88 12.13 -1.40
CA LEU A 110 -7.66 11.34 -1.30
C LEU A 110 -6.45 12.19 -0.90
N SER A 111 -5.65 11.67 0.04
CA SER A 111 -4.38 12.25 0.49
C SER A 111 -3.23 11.26 0.34
N TYR A 112 -2.07 11.76 -0.10
CA TYR A 112 -0.88 10.94 -0.32
C TYR A 112 0.08 11.04 0.85
N LEU A 113 0.01 10.07 1.77
CA LEU A 113 0.80 10.07 3.00
C LEU A 113 1.62 8.77 3.11
N SER A 114 2.77 8.84 3.79
CA SER A 114 3.52 7.65 4.18
C SER A 114 2.78 6.87 5.27
N PHE A 115 3.12 5.60 5.50
CA PHE A 115 2.45 4.78 6.53
C PHE A 115 2.44 5.42 7.92
N SER A 116 3.57 5.96 8.37
CA SER A 116 3.66 6.62 9.68
C SER A 116 2.81 7.90 9.72
N GLN A 117 2.78 8.68 8.63
CA GLN A 117 1.91 9.85 8.52
C GLN A 117 0.41 9.48 8.49
N SER A 118 0.02 8.42 7.77
CA SER A 118 -1.35 7.92 7.74
C SER A 118 -1.79 7.42 9.11
N ALA A 119 -0.94 6.69 9.81
CA ALA A 119 -1.22 6.19 11.16
C ALA A 119 -1.40 7.34 12.16
N GLU A 120 -0.51 8.34 12.11
CA GLU A 120 -0.64 9.55 12.94
C GLU A 120 -1.90 10.36 12.60
N ALA A 121 -2.22 10.50 11.31
CA ALA A 121 -3.38 11.21 10.81
C ALA A 121 -4.71 10.51 11.17
N LEU A 122 -4.74 9.17 11.21
CA LEU A 122 -5.88 8.42 11.74
C LEU A 122 -6.05 8.69 13.23
N ARG A 123 -4.95 8.61 14.00
CA ARG A 123 -4.97 8.79 15.45
C ARG A 123 -5.44 10.19 15.87
N ASN A 124 -5.04 11.23 15.15
CA ASN A 124 -5.42 12.62 15.46
C ASN A 124 -6.74 13.04 14.78
N GLY A 125 -7.37 12.18 13.99
CA GLY A 125 -8.61 12.46 13.29
C GLY A 125 -8.48 13.46 12.15
N THR A 126 -7.29 13.64 11.55
CA THR A 126 -7.13 14.46 10.34
C THR A 126 -7.46 13.70 9.06
N ILE A 127 -7.49 12.36 9.11
CA ILE A 127 -8.11 11.49 8.10
C ILE A 127 -9.07 10.51 8.77
N ASP A 128 -9.99 9.98 7.96
CA ASP A 128 -11.05 9.10 8.42
C ASP A 128 -10.73 7.62 8.15
N ALA A 129 -10.03 7.35 7.05
CA ALA A 129 -9.57 6.01 6.68
C ALA A 129 -8.18 6.05 6.02
N ALA A 130 -7.46 4.93 6.05
CA ALA A 130 -6.19 4.78 5.36
C ALA A 130 -5.99 3.38 4.78
N PHE A 131 -5.41 3.33 3.59
CA PHE A 131 -4.95 2.12 2.93
C PHE A 131 -3.49 1.84 3.31
N PHE A 132 -3.22 0.60 3.70
CA PHE A 132 -1.88 0.08 3.90
C PHE A 132 -1.69 -1.17 3.04
N SER A 133 -0.55 -1.27 2.36
CA SER A 133 -0.13 -2.46 1.63
C SER A 133 1.21 -2.91 2.20
N SER A 134 1.17 -3.88 3.11
CA SER A 134 2.36 -4.39 3.80
C SER A 134 2.22 -5.85 4.21
N GLY A 135 3.31 -6.45 4.69
CA GLY A 135 3.21 -7.69 5.45
C GLY A 135 2.44 -7.49 6.76
N ILE A 136 1.91 -8.57 7.31
CA ILE A 136 1.20 -8.57 8.59
C ILE A 136 2.01 -9.30 9.67
N PRO A 137 2.01 -8.83 10.93
CA PRO A 137 1.46 -7.54 11.37
C PRO A 137 2.33 -6.36 10.92
N ASN A 138 1.68 -5.24 10.58
CA ASN A 138 2.32 -3.96 10.33
C ASN A 138 2.55 -3.20 11.65
N ASN A 139 3.77 -2.71 11.86
CA ASN A 139 4.14 -2.04 13.12
C ASN A 139 3.36 -0.74 13.38
N GLU A 140 3.08 0.05 12.35
CA GLU A 140 2.38 1.33 12.51
C GLU A 140 0.92 1.10 12.90
N ILE A 141 0.25 0.14 12.24
CA ILE A 141 -1.12 -0.26 12.59
C ILE A 141 -1.17 -0.83 14.02
N ALA A 142 -0.24 -1.74 14.36
CA ALA A 142 -0.16 -2.32 15.70
C ALA A 142 0.13 -1.27 16.78
N PHE A 143 0.90 -0.22 16.46
CA PHE A 143 1.19 0.87 17.38
C PHE A 143 -0.06 1.71 17.66
N ILE A 144 -0.79 2.13 16.63
CA ILE A 144 -2.00 2.95 16.83
C ILE A 144 -3.14 2.14 17.45
N PHE A 145 -3.23 0.83 17.21
CA PHE A 145 -4.31 0.03 17.77
C PHE A 145 -4.26 -0.06 19.31
N LYS A 146 -3.06 0.02 19.90
CA LYS A 146 -2.87 0.09 21.36
C LYS A 146 -3.39 1.39 21.99
N GLN A 147 -3.64 2.42 21.18
CA GLN A 147 -4.03 3.75 21.63
C GLN A 147 -5.47 4.10 21.23
N THR A 148 -5.95 3.53 20.12
CA THR A 148 -7.22 3.86 19.50
C THR A 148 -7.87 2.59 18.98
N GLU A 149 -9.14 2.36 19.31
CA GLU A 149 -9.89 1.25 18.71
C GLU A 149 -10.01 1.44 17.19
N LEU A 150 -9.57 0.45 16.43
CA LEU A 150 -9.58 0.46 14.97
C LEU A 150 -10.68 -0.44 14.42
N THR A 151 -11.18 -0.08 13.25
CA THR A 151 -12.00 -0.91 12.39
C THR A 151 -11.21 -1.28 11.15
N PHE A 152 -11.21 -2.55 10.78
CA PHE A 152 -10.65 -3.03 9.52
C PHE A 152 -11.79 -3.22 8.53
N ILE A 153 -11.78 -2.44 7.45
CA ILE A 153 -12.82 -2.45 6.42
C ILE A 153 -12.53 -3.61 5.46
N PRO A 154 -13.44 -4.59 5.33
CA PRO A 154 -13.24 -5.72 4.42
C PRO A 154 -13.33 -5.27 2.97
N ILE A 155 -12.59 -5.94 2.09
CA ILE A 155 -12.77 -5.83 0.64
C ILE A 155 -13.72 -6.95 0.21
N PRO A 156 -14.91 -6.63 -0.33
CA PRO A 156 -15.87 -7.61 -0.81
C PRO A 156 -15.27 -8.58 -1.85
N GLY A 157 -15.72 -9.84 -1.80
CA GLY A 157 -15.20 -10.90 -2.68
C GLY A 157 -15.40 -10.63 -4.17
N ASP A 158 -16.51 -9.99 -4.55
CA ASP A 158 -16.80 -9.62 -5.93
C ASP A 158 -15.84 -8.53 -6.46
N ILE A 159 -15.41 -7.59 -5.60
CA ILE A 159 -14.37 -6.60 -5.94
C ILE A 159 -13.03 -7.32 -6.14
N ILE A 160 -12.69 -8.29 -5.28
CA ILE A 160 -11.47 -9.10 -5.43
C ILE A 160 -11.50 -9.88 -6.76
N GLU A 161 -12.63 -10.48 -7.13
CA GLU A 161 -12.79 -11.17 -8.41
C GLU A 161 -12.61 -10.24 -9.62
N ARG A 162 -13.14 -9.02 -9.56
CA ARG A 162 -12.91 -7.99 -10.59
C ARG A 162 -11.44 -7.62 -10.71
N LEU A 163 -10.79 -7.35 -9.58
CA LEU A 163 -9.35 -7.07 -9.50
C LEU A 163 -8.51 -8.21 -10.09
N GLN A 164 -8.85 -9.46 -9.78
CA GLN A 164 -8.19 -10.65 -10.34
C GLN A 164 -8.34 -10.73 -11.85
N LYS A 165 -9.56 -10.53 -12.36
CA LYS A 165 -9.84 -10.59 -13.79
C LYS A 165 -9.12 -9.49 -14.57
N GLN A 166 -9.01 -8.29 -13.99
CA GLN A 166 -8.45 -7.13 -14.68
C GLN A 166 -6.92 -7.04 -14.57
N TYR A 167 -6.35 -7.43 -13.41
CA TYR A 167 -4.94 -7.20 -13.11
C TYR A 167 -4.13 -8.47 -12.85
N GLY A 168 -4.77 -9.63 -12.64
CA GLY A 168 -4.12 -10.95 -12.55
C GLY A 168 -3.23 -11.22 -11.31
N VAL A 169 -2.80 -10.18 -10.60
CA VAL A 169 -1.83 -10.27 -9.50
C VAL A 169 -2.45 -10.37 -8.10
N TYR A 170 -3.76 -10.15 -7.98
CA TYR A 170 -4.46 -10.15 -6.70
C TYR A 170 -4.90 -11.56 -6.29
N THR A 171 -4.93 -11.81 -4.99
CA THR A 171 -5.39 -13.09 -4.42
C THR A 171 -6.28 -12.83 -3.21
N HIS A 172 -7.31 -13.65 -3.05
CA HIS A 172 -8.15 -13.64 -1.86
C HIS A 172 -7.36 -14.19 -0.66
N ASN A 173 -7.24 -13.41 0.40
CA ASN A 173 -6.66 -13.84 1.67
C ASN A 173 -7.40 -13.19 2.84
N GLU A 174 -7.39 -13.86 3.98
CA GLU A 174 -7.95 -13.33 5.23
C GLU A 174 -6.82 -12.84 6.13
N ILE A 175 -7.04 -11.71 6.81
CA ILE A 175 -6.19 -11.26 7.90
C ILE A 175 -6.69 -11.95 9.17
N PRO A 176 -5.91 -12.84 9.81
CA PRO A 176 -6.35 -13.50 11.05
C PRO A 176 -6.73 -12.48 12.12
N ARG A 177 -7.82 -12.74 12.87
CA ARG A 177 -8.34 -11.82 13.90
C ARG A 177 -7.28 -11.40 14.93
N ASP A 178 -6.38 -12.32 15.30
CA ASP A 178 -5.37 -12.09 16.33
C ASP A 178 -4.06 -11.47 15.79
N THR A 179 -4.03 -11.08 14.50
CA THR A 179 -2.89 -10.41 13.85
C THR A 179 -2.53 -9.12 14.59
N TYR A 180 -3.54 -8.34 14.95
CA TYR A 180 -3.38 -7.06 15.63
C TYR A 180 -3.98 -7.15 17.03
N ARG A 181 -3.15 -6.89 18.04
CA ARG A 181 -3.57 -6.84 19.45
C ARG A 181 -3.61 -5.39 19.89
N GLY A 182 -4.82 -4.85 19.99
CA GLY A 182 -5.13 -3.59 20.69
C GLY A 182 -5.24 -3.81 22.19
#